data_AF-A0AAF0Q2G6-F1
#
_entry.id   AF-A0AAF0Q2G6-F1
#
_cell.length_a   1.000
_cell.length_b   1.000
_cell.length_c   1.000
_cell.angle_alpha   90.00
_cell.angle_beta   90.00
_cell.angle_gamma   90.00
#
_symmetry.space_group_name_H-M   'P 1'
#
loop_
_entity.id
_entity.type
_entity.pdbx_description
1 polymer ?
#
loop_
_entity_poly.entity_id
_entity_poly.type
_entity_poly.pdbx_seq_one_letter_code
_entity_poly.pdbx_strand_id
1 'polypeptide(L)' 'IKAKFRCFLKIIGIDFKAKAKFHGRLYTSSLGCSYEVELTVPSAVYMFCFKPNIICCAKIDKEKVH' A
#
# COMPACT_ATOMS: atom_id res chain seq x y z
N ILE A 1 14.64 10.43 -2.79
CA ILE A 1 13.25 10.33 -3.30
C ILE A 1 12.37 11.24 -2.45
N LYS A 2 11.86 12.36 -2.99
CA LYS A 2 10.86 13.19 -2.30
C LYS A 2 9.46 12.74 -2.74
N ALA A 3 8.61 12.38 -1.78
CA ALA A 3 7.21 12.08 -2.04
C ALA A 3 6.41 13.38 -1.94
N LYS A 4 5.83 13.82 -3.06
CA LYS A 4 5.07 15.08 -3.13
C LYS A 4 3.66 14.93 -2.57
N PHE A 5 3.09 13.73 -2.66
CA PHE A 5 1.75 13.41 -2.15
C PHE A 5 1.80 12.12 -1.34
N ARG A 6 1.21 12.16 -0.15
CA ARG A 6 1.06 11.00 0.74
C ARG A 6 -0.41 10.87 1.13
N CYS A 7 -0.97 9.69 0.90
CA CYS A 7 -2.29 9.31 1.34
C CYS A 7 -2.18 8.15 2.33
N PHE A 8 -3.03 8.16 3.36
CA PHE A 8 -3.12 7.07 4.33
C PHE A 8 -4.47 6.40 4.20
N LEU A 9 -4.47 5.09 3.99
CA LEU A 9 -5.66 4.27 4.02
C LEU A 9 -5.71 3.51 5.34
N LYS A 10 -6.83 3.62 6.04
CA LYS A 10 -7.10 2.84 7.24
C LYS A 10 -8.15 1.78 6.89
N ILE A 11 -7.81 0.52 7.12
CA ILE A 11 -8.76 -0.58 6.96
C ILE A 11 -9.61 -0.64 8.22
N ILE A 12 -10.93 -0.60 8.04
CA ILE A 12 -11.93 -0.72 9.09
C ILE A 12 -12.64 -2.05 8.90
N GLY A 13 -12.64 -2.87 9.94
CA GLY A 13 -13.16 -4.23 9.91
C GLY A 13 -12.39 -5.09 10.90
N ILE A 14 -13.05 -6.08 11.47
CA ILE A 14 -12.39 -7.04 12.36
C ILE A 14 -11.45 -7.88 11.50
N ASP A 15 -10.22 -8.07 11.99
CA ASP A 15 -9.29 -9.04 11.46
C ASP A 15 -8.76 -8.85 10.03
N PHE A 16 -9.05 -7.72 9.39
CA PHE A 16 -8.38 -7.34 8.16
C PHE A 16 -6.93 -6.91 8.42
N LYS A 17 -6.01 -7.48 7.65
CA LYS A 17 -4.57 -7.21 7.70
C LYS A 17 -4.05 -6.98 6.29
N ALA A 18 -3.30 -5.91 6.14
CA ALA A 18 -2.54 -5.56 4.95
C ALA A 18 -1.07 -5.92 5.13
N LYS A 19 -0.46 -6.39 4.05
CA LYS A 19 0.98 -6.61 3.93
C LYS A 19 1.46 -6.07 2.59
N ALA A 20 2.35 -5.09 2.63
CA ALA A 20 3.07 -4.64 1.45
C ALA A 20 4.26 -5.57 1.21
N LYS A 21 4.38 -6.13 0.00
CA LYS A 21 5.56 -6.89 -0.44
C LYS A 21 6.50 -6.00 -1.24
N PHE A 22 7.76 -6.43 -1.31
CA PHE A 22 8.74 -5.86 -2.23
C PHE A 22 8.20 -5.92 -3.67
N HIS A 23 8.59 -4.96 -4.51
CA HIS A 23 8.13 -4.84 -5.91
C HIS A 23 6.74 -4.24 -6.15
N GLY A 24 6.19 -3.50 -5.18
CA GLY A 24 4.96 -2.74 -5.40
C GLY A 24 3.72 -3.62 -5.48
N ARG A 25 3.62 -4.63 -4.61
CA ARG A 25 2.41 -5.44 -4.46
C ARG A 25 1.87 -5.29 -3.05
N LEU A 26 0.58 -5.06 -2.92
CA LEU A 26 -0.13 -5.06 -1.64
C LEU A 26 -1.01 -6.31 -1.57
N TYR A 27 -0.93 -7.02 -0.45
CA TYR A 27 -1.88 -8.08 -0.11
C TYR A 27 -2.77 -7.61 1.03
N THR A 28 -4.06 -7.85 0.90
CA THR A 28 -5.01 -7.73 2.01
C THR A 28 -5.68 -9.05 2.25
N SER A 29 -5.71 -9.48 3.51
CA SER A 29 -6.35 -10.71 3.97
C SER A 29 -7.24 -10.38 5.17
N SER A 30 -8.37 -11.06 5.31
CA SER A 30 -9.19 -11.01 6.52
C SER A 30 -9.22 -12.38 7.20
N LEU A 31 -9.10 -12.40 8.54
CA LEU A 31 -9.38 -13.61 9.32
C LEU A 31 -10.90 -13.87 9.21
N GLY A 32 -11.28 -14.82 8.36
CA GLY A 32 -12.68 -15.12 8.04
C GLY A 32 -12.98 -15.25 6.54
N CYS A 33 -12.05 -14.83 5.68
CA CYS A 33 -12.09 -15.17 4.26
C CYS A 33 -10.84 -15.92 3.85
N SER A 34 -11.05 -17.02 3.13
CA SER A 34 -9.97 -17.87 2.61
C SER A 34 -9.25 -17.23 1.42
N TYR A 35 -9.74 -16.09 0.92
CA TYR A 35 -9.17 -15.39 -0.23
C TYR A 35 -8.30 -14.22 0.22
N GLU A 36 -7.09 -14.17 -0.33
CA GLU A 36 -6.24 -12.98 -0.29
C GLU A 36 -6.51 -12.13 -1.53
N VAL A 37 -6.63 -10.82 -1.34
CA VAL A 37 -6.72 -9.86 -2.45
C VAL A 37 -5.34 -9.28 -2.69
N GLU A 38 -4.85 -9.44 -3.92
CA GLU A 38 -3.59 -8.82 -4.38
C GLU A 38 -3.89 -7.58 -5.21
N LEU A 39 -3.23 -6.47 -4.87
CA LEU A 39 -3.26 -5.22 -5.61
C LEU A 39 -1.86 -4.94 -6.16
N THR A 40 -1.79 -4.73 -7.47
CA THR A 40 -0.55 -4.28 -8.12
C THR A 40 -0.47 -2.76 -8.04
N VAL A 41 0.63 -2.25 -7.51
CA VAL A 41 0.88 -0.82 -7.33
C VAL A 41 1.57 -0.29 -8.58
N PRO A 42 1.08 0.80 -9.18
CA PRO A 42 1.75 1.45 -10.30
C PRO A 42 3.18 1.88 -9.92
N SER A 43 4.11 1.83 -10.87
CA SER A 43 5.54 2.16 -10.65
C SER A 43 5.81 3.60 -10.18
N ALA A 44 4.84 4.50 -10.33
CA ALA A 44 4.90 5.89 -9.84
C ALA A 44 4.44 6.04 -8.37
N VAL A 45 4.02 4.96 -7.72
CA VAL A 45 3.51 4.96 -6.35
C VAL A 45 4.34 3.99 -5.51
N TYR A 46 4.88 4.50 -4.41
CA TYR A 46 5.49 3.70 -3.37
C TYR A 46 4.45 3.40 -2.30
N MET A 47 4.42 2.16 -1.81
CA MET A 47 3.39 1.72 -0.88
C MET A 47 4.00 0.87 0.22
N PHE A 48 3.61 1.14 1.46
CA PHE A 48 4.13 0.43 2.62
C PHE A 48 3.10 0.43 3.75
N CYS A 49 3.17 -0.60 4.61
CA CYS A 49 2.26 -0.75 5.74
C CYS A 49 2.98 -0.28 7.02
N PHE A 50 2.44 0.74 7.69
CA PHE A 50 2.93 1.17 9.01
C PHE A 50 2.41 0.25 10.13
N LYS A 51 1.18 -0.22 9.96
CA LYS A 51 0.50 -1.20 10.80
C LYS A 51 -0.32 -2.10 9.89
N PRO A 52 -0.74 -3.29 10.34
CA PRO A 52 -1.58 -4.18 9.53
C PRO A 52 -2.88 -3.51 9.03
N ASN A 53 -3.39 -2.48 9.71
CA ASN A 53 -4.60 -1.76 9.33
C ASN A 53 -4.35 -0.36 8.77
N ILE A 54 -3.09 0.08 8.63
CA ILE A 54 -2.74 1.41 8.11
C ILE A 54 -1.71 1.28 7.00
N ILE A 55 -2.15 1.63 5.80
CA ILE A 55 -1.36 1.61 4.57
C ILE A 55 -1.02 3.04 4.19
N CYS A 56 0.24 3.30 3.85
CA CYS A 56 0.66 4.57 3.27
C CYS A 56 0.95 4.40 1.78
N CYS A 57 0.35 5.28 0.98
CA CYS A 57 0.57 5.40 -0.45
C CYS A 57 1.27 6.75 -0.70
N ALA A 58 2.48 6.69 -1.22
CA ALA A 58 3.28 7.87 -1.52
C ALA A 58 3.52 7.94 -3.03
N LYS A 59 3.06 9.02 -3.67
CA LYS A 59 3.40 9.24 -5.09
C LYS A 59 4.86 9.65 -5.17
N ILE A 60 5.63 8.89 -5.93
CA ILE A 60 7.00 9.25 -6.28
C ILE A 60 6.89 10.33 -7.35
N ASP A 61 7.33 11.55 -7.02
CA ASP A 61 7.50 12.56 -8.04
C ASP A 61 8.80 12.24 -8.77
N LYS A 62 8.69 11.77 -10.02
CA LYS A 62 9.81 11.82 -10.94
C LYS A 62 9.92 13.28 -11.34
N GLU A 63 10.64 14.10 -10.57
CA GLU A 63 11.25 15.30 -11.16
C GLU A 63 12.04 14.80 -12.36
N LYS A 64 11.50 15.02 -13.56
CA LYS A 64 12.22 14.81 -14.80
C LYS A 64 13.45 15.70 -14.69
N VAL A 65 14.62 15.07 -14.63
CA VAL A 65 15.89 15.75 -14.89
C VAL A 65 15.70 16.50 -16.21
N HIS A 66 15.85 17.83 -16.15
CA HIS A 66 15.78 18.73 -17.29
C HIS A 66 16.78 18.31 -18.38
#